data_AF-A0A3M1IVM4-F1
#
_entry.id   AF-A0A3M1IVM4-F1
#
_cell.length_a   1.000
_cell.length_b   1.000
_cell.length_c   1.000
_cell.angle_alpha   90.00
_cell.angle_beta   90.00
_cell.angle_gamma   90.00
#
_symmetry.space_group_name_H-M   'P 1'
#
loop_
_entity.id
_entity.type
_entity.pdbx_description
1 polymer ?
#
loop_
_entity_poly.entity_id
_entity_poly.type
_entity_poly.pdbx_seq_one_letter_code
_entity_poly.pdbx_strand_id
1 'polypeptide(L)'
;MQLLYNRVFLRHDTGMHPENKKRLEALGPLSETSIIDGTPYLSLIHTEAYIKQVKAAAEQGQALDQDTRTSPDSFLAATQAVGAT
;
A
#
# COMPACT_ATOMS: atom_id res chain seq x y z
N MET A 1 9.69 -6.67 -20.07
CA MET A 1 8.87 -6.04 -19.01
C MET A 1 9.56 -6.30 -17.70
N GLN A 2 9.96 -5.26 -16.96
CA GLN A 2 10.55 -5.40 -15.63
C GLN A 2 9.43 -5.41 -14.60
N LEU A 3 9.45 -6.37 -13.68
CA LEU A 3 8.54 -6.38 -12.54
C LEU A 3 9.17 -5.59 -11.40
N LEU A 4 8.51 -4.51 -10.97
CA LEU A 4 8.88 -3.77 -9.78
C LEU A 4 8.19 -4.42 -8.58
N TYR A 5 8.99 -4.99 -7.68
CA TYR A 5 8.49 -5.68 -6.49
C TYR A 5 9.36 -5.35 -5.30
N ASN A 6 8.75 -5.16 -4.13
CA ASN A 6 9.43 -5.09 -2.85
C ASN A 6 8.54 -5.73 -1.79
N ARG A 7 9.13 -6.41 -0.81
CA ARG A 7 8.36 -7.09 0.24
C ARG A 7 7.54 -6.15 1.11
N VAL A 8 7.80 -4.83 1.06
CA VAL A 8 6.97 -3.81 1.73
C VAL A 8 5.49 -3.91 1.32
N PHE A 9 5.19 -4.32 0.08
CA PHE A 9 3.81 -4.51 -0.38
C PHE A 9 3.07 -5.60 0.39
N LEU A 10 3.78 -6.58 0.95
CA LEU A 10 3.18 -7.63 1.78
C LEU A 10 2.75 -7.13 3.16
N ARG A 11 3.10 -5.89 3.54
CA ARG A 11 2.65 -5.28 4.80
C ARG A 11 1.22 -4.76 4.74
N HIS A 12 0.65 -4.63 3.55
CA HIS A 12 -0.80 -4.44 3.39
C HIS A 12 -1.51 -5.79 3.62
N ASP A 13 -1.81 -6.09 4.88
CA ASP A 13 -2.45 -7.33 5.30
C ASP A 13 -3.83 -7.05 5.91
N THR A 14 -4.83 -7.14 5.05
CA THR A 14 -6.25 -6.94 5.37
C THR A 14 -6.93 -8.24 5.84
N GLY A 15 -6.16 -9.29 6.14
CA GLY A 15 -6.64 -10.53 6.72
C GLY A 15 -7.45 -11.38 5.74
N MET A 16 -8.77 -11.44 5.94
CA MET A 16 -9.68 -12.29 5.14
C MET A 16 -10.27 -11.57 3.92
N HIS A 17 -10.00 -10.27 3.76
CA HIS A 17 -10.43 -9.52 2.58
C HIS A 17 -9.81 -10.15 1.30
N PRO A 18 -10.52 -10.22 0.15
CA PRO A 18 -9.95 -10.79 -1.07
C PRO A 18 -8.68 -10.08 -1.53
N GLU A 19 -8.62 -8.75 -1.38
CA GLU A 19 -7.42 -7.95 -1.62
C GLU A 19 -6.54 -7.92 -0.36
N ASN A 20 -5.68 -8.94 -0.20
CA ASN A 20 -4.69 -9.04 0.86
C ASN A 20 -3.34 -9.53 0.30
N LYS A 21 -2.28 -9.51 1.14
CA LYS A 21 -0.92 -9.90 0.77
C LYS A 21 -0.78 -11.28 0.12
N LYS A 22 -1.66 -12.25 0.42
CA LYS A 22 -1.60 -13.62 -0.13
C LYS A 22 -1.75 -13.64 -1.65
N ARG A 23 -2.41 -12.63 -2.23
CA ARG A 23 -2.47 -12.46 -3.70
C ARG A 23 -1.08 -12.26 -4.31
N LEU A 24 -0.20 -11.52 -3.63
CA LEU A 24 1.18 -11.31 -4.05
C LEU A 24 2.06 -12.52 -3.71
N GLU A 25 1.87 -13.13 -2.55
CA GLU A 25 2.59 -14.36 -2.17
C GLU A 25 2.32 -15.53 -3.13
N ALA A 26 1.11 -15.61 -3.69
CA ALA A 26 0.72 -16.62 -4.68
C ALA A 26 1.50 -16.52 -6.01
N LEU A 27 2.17 -15.39 -6.28
CA LEU A 27 3.05 -15.24 -7.45
C LEU A 27 4.38 -16.00 -7.30
N GLY A 28 4.66 -16.54 -6.10
CA GLY A 28 5.89 -17.24 -5.80
C GLY A 28 7.07 -16.30 -5.53
N PRO A 29 8.32 -16.79 -5.59
CA PRO A 29 9.49 -15.98 -5.33
C PRO A 29 9.69 -14.93 -6.44
N LEU A 30 9.71 -13.65 -6.04
CA LEU A 30 9.95 -12.52 -6.92
C LEU A 30 11.27 -11.83 -6.56
N SER A 31 11.99 -11.32 -7.56
CA SER A 31 13.19 -10.51 -7.34
C SER A 31 12.80 -9.14 -6.79
N GLU A 32 13.44 -8.72 -5.70
CA GLU A 32 13.19 -7.40 -5.11
C GLU A 32 13.92 -6.30 -5.88
N THR A 33 13.25 -5.15 -5.98
CA THR A 33 13.76 -3.91 -6.55
C THR A 33 13.76 -2.84 -5.46
N SER A 34 14.70 -1.89 -5.55
CA SER A 34 14.66 -0.70 -4.71
C SER A 34 13.54 0.22 -5.20
N ILE A 35 12.70 0.67 -4.29
CA ILE A 35 11.55 1.53 -4.56
C ILE A 35 11.82 2.88 -3.91
N ILE A 36 11.56 3.96 -4.65
CA ILE A 36 11.67 5.32 -4.10
C ILE A 36 10.46 5.60 -3.18
N ASP A 37 10.64 6.47 -2.20
CA ASP A 37 9.52 6.92 -1.39
C ASP A 37 8.58 7.83 -2.21
N GLY A 38 7.34 7.36 -2.43
CA GLY A 38 6.33 8.10 -3.19
C GLY A 38 5.61 9.19 -2.38
N THR A 39 5.87 9.32 -1.08
CA THR A 39 5.23 10.32 -0.20
C THR A 39 5.29 11.75 -0.75
N PRO A 40 6.41 12.24 -1.33
CA PRO A 40 6.48 13.59 -1.88
C PRO A 40 5.54 13.85 -3.06
N TYR A 41 5.07 12.80 -3.75
CA TYR A 41 4.22 12.91 -4.94
C TYR A 41 2.72 12.89 -4.62
N LEU A 42 2.32 12.56 -3.38
CA LEU A 42 0.91 12.43 -3.01
C LEU A 42 0.13 13.73 -3.23
N SER A 43 0.75 14.88 -2.93
CA SER A 43 0.13 16.21 -3.03
C SER A 43 -0.07 16.70 -4.47
N LEU A 44 0.47 15.99 -5.46
CA LEU A 44 0.20 16.29 -6.87
C LEU A 44 -1.27 16.01 -7.24
N ILE A 45 -1.92 15.08 -6.54
CA ILE A 45 -3.29 14.62 -6.83
C ILE A 45 -4.21 14.73 -5.61
N HIS A 46 -3.71 14.47 -4.40
CA HIS A 46 -4.51 14.38 -3.19
C HIS A 46 -4.36 15.61 -2.30
N THR A 47 -5.46 16.00 -1.64
CA THR A 47 -5.43 17.05 -0.63
C THR A 47 -4.73 16.56 0.64
N GLU A 48 -4.11 17.48 1.39
CA GLU A 48 -3.50 17.13 2.68
C GLU A 48 -4.50 16.49 3.65
N ALA A 49 -5.76 16.95 3.63
CA ALA A 49 -6.82 16.41 4.47
C ALA A 49 -7.08 14.93 4.16
N TYR A 50 -7.15 14.58 2.87
CA TYR A 50 -7.33 13.19 2.45
C TYR A 50 -6.12 12.32 2.83
N ILE A 51 -4.89 12.82 2.60
CA ILE A 51 -3.67 12.09 2.99
C ILE A 51 -3.67 11.80 4.49
N LYS A 52 -4.02 12.79 5.33
CA LYS A 52 -4.12 12.62 6.78
C LYS A 52 -5.20 11.62 7.18
N GLN A 53 -6.37 11.66 6.53
CA GLN A 53 -7.46 10.70 6.75
C GLN A 53 -7.01 9.27 6.44
N VAL A 54 -6.37 9.06 5.29
CA VAL A 54 -5.91 7.72 4.87
C VAL A 54 -4.84 7.19 5.80
N LYS A 55 -3.88 8.03 6.20
CA LYS A 55 -2.85 7.66 7.17
C LYS A 55 -3.47 7.24 8.51
N ALA A 56 -4.40 8.04 9.04
CA ALA A 56 -5.07 7.74 10.30
C ALA A 56 -5.91 6.45 10.23
N ALA A 57 -6.61 6.22 9.12
CA ALA A 57 -7.37 5.00 8.91
C ALA A 57 -6.44 3.76 8.91
N ALA A 58 -5.31 3.83 8.19
CA ALA A 58 -4.31 2.76 8.17
C ALA A 58 -3.70 2.48 9.55
N GLU A 59 -3.34 3.51 10.31
CA GLU A 59 -2.82 3.37 11.68
C GLU A 59 -3.82 2.67 12.61
N GLN A 60 -5.12 2.86 12.38
CA GLN A 60 -6.20 2.27 13.17
C GLN A 60 -6.77 0.98 12.57
N GLY A 61 -6.30 0.54 11.40
CA GLY A 61 -6.87 -0.60 10.67
C GLY A 61 -8.34 -0.41 10.27
N GLN A 62 -8.76 0.83 10.05
CA GLN A 62 -10.14 1.17 9.69
C GLN A 62 -10.34 1.11 8.17
N ALA A 63 -11.55 0.78 7.76
CA ALA A 63 -11.91 0.87 6.34
C ALA A 63 -12.11 2.34 5.94
N LEU A 64 -11.69 2.70 4.73
CA LEU A 64 -11.97 4.02 4.16
C LEU A 64 -13.41 4.12 3.64
N ASP A 65 -13.95 2.98 3.19
CA ASP A 65 -15.31 2.80 2.71
C ASP A 65 -15.75 1.34 2.89
N GLN A 66 -16.79 0.89 2.18
CA GLN A 66 -17.33 -0.47 2.32
C GLN A 66 -16.37 -1.57 1.85
N ASP A 67 -15.46 -1.27 0.91
CA ASP A 67 -14.61 -2.25 0.23
C ASP A 67 -13.10 -1.97 0.44
N THR A 68 -12.74 -0.71 0.75
CA THR A 68 -11.36 -0.30 0.94
C THR A 68 -10.92 -0.53 2.39
N ARG A 69 -10.57 -1.78 2.72
CA ARG A 69 -9.97 -2.15 4.00
C ARG A 69 -8.53 -1.66 4.10
N THR A 70 -8.15 -1.18 5.28
CA THR A 70 -6.74 -0.89 5.59
C THR A 70 -6.29 -1.68 6.81
N SER A 71 -4.99 -1.75 6.99
CA SER A 71 -4.28 -2.39 8.10
C SER A 71 -3.16 -1.46 8.57
N PRO A 72 -2.58 -1.70 9.76
CA PRO A 72 -1.26 -1.16 10.08
C PRO A 72 -0.29 -1.40 8.90
N ASP A 73 0.57 -0.41 8.64
CA ASP A 73 1.49 -0.37 7.48
C ASP A 73 0.87 -0.26 6.08
N SER A 74 -0.47 -0.20 5.95
CA SER A 74 -1.10 0.03 4.63
C SER A 74 -0.67 1.36 4.00
N PHE A 75 -0.52 2.42 4.81
CA PHE A 75 -0.05 3.71 4.31
C PHE A 75 1.38 3.61 3.75
N LEU A 76 2.27 2.88 4.44
CA LEU A 76 3.64 2.64 3.96
C LEU A 76 3.64 1.85 2.64
N ALA A 77 2.86 0.76 2.57
CA ALA A 77 2.77 -0.03 1.35
C ALA A 77 2.23 0.80 0.17
N ALA A 78 1.21 1.64 0.42
CA ALA A 78 0.63 2.53 -0.58
C ALA A 78 1.62 3.60 -1.07
N THR A 79 2.38 4.26 -0.19
CA THR A 79 3.36 5.27 -0.63
C THR A 79 4.53 4.67 -1.40
N GLN A 80 4.94 3.44 -1.06
CA GLN A 80 5.91 2.70 -1.87
C GLN A 80 5.32 2.30 -3.22
N ALA A 81 4.03 1.93 -3.28
CA ALA A 81 3.38 1.59 -4.55
C ALA A 81 3.33 2.81 -5.49
N VAL A 82 3.10 4.00 -4.95
CA VAL A 82 3.21 5.27 -5.70
C VAL A 82 4.62 5.45 -6.29
N GLY A 83 5.67 5.17 -5.51
CA GLY A 83 7.05 5.22 -6.00
C GLY A 83 7.45 4.11 -6.98
N ALA A 84 6.59 3.12 -7.21
CA ALA A 84 6.80 2.00 -8.13
C ALA A 84 5.98 2.14 -9.43
N THR A 85 5.67 3.39 -9.84
CA THR A 85 4.95 3.75 -11.08
C THR A 85 5.87 4.38 -12.11
#